data_AF-A0A820R755-F1
#
_entry.id   AF-A0A820R755-F1
#
_cell.length_a   1.000
_cell.length_b   1.000
_cell.length_c   1.000
_cell.angle_alpha   90.00
_cell.angle_beta   90.00
_cell.angle_gamma   90.00
#
_symmetry.space_group_name_H-M   'P 1'
#
loop_
_entity.id
_entity.type
_entity.pdbx_description
1 polymer ?
#
loop_
_entity_poly.entity_id
_entity_poly.type
_entity_poly.pdbx_seq_one_letter_code
_entity_poly.pdbx_strand_id
1 'polypeptide(L)'
;MQFYTYPYFPTGYWPGETPSYSQAFANVPQSQTVSTTVDNSMNLMGRLIDKTKRTPAIRTITNEKPPQSIVPIRILELDAKIENRPTIIDEKNPAVLKYRTPHFRSTATILFPPLEDGAHWKIGWIQSCRRMDFLNSYGDCGYSSWEFPQLVSGQNPMISDSDGRNYPFYGSKSEVSELHGPSLDYQTIKVIMNDNFYPHITWDIPTSNERLLRLTNVKRHQSFYTWLVAMNVKTGSILVLKTISWQMNLEINVDPTQAQGSRAILISDPAPSQPEILKQNIRIPTCVLYPPNANSAQILVWHPGCRVGEISKQPEIVVPPRCLSVLHQNPYYDHYIRHKTHTSIQNKLNSGSSSSSSSPSSENKTNCSQSSTTKSYCRLIFPQVSTSKSSSVPGNRCCNDLKHMLDDHARLAQGVIVR
;
A
#
# COMPACT_ATOMS: atom_id res chain seq x y z
N MET A 1 24.37 13.94 -48.38
CA MET A 1 24.42 12.60 -47.75
C MET A 1 22.98 12.18 -47.46
N GLN A 2 22.60 11.01 -47.97
CA GLN A 2 21.22 10.57 -48.17
C GLN A 2 20.45 10.26 -46.88
N PHE A 3 19.16 10.59 -46.92
CA PHE A 3 18.11 10.15 -45.99
C PHE A 3 17.69 8.71 -46.32
N TYR A 4 17.37 7.92 -45.29
CA TYR A 4 16.51 6.75 -45.42
C TYR A 4 15.38 6.80 -44.39
N THR A 5 14.18 7.03 -44.90
CA THR A 5 12.88 6.74 -44.29
C THR A 5 12.38 5.41 -44.86
N TYR A 6 11.82 4.53 -44.01
CA TYR A 6 11.07 3.36 -44.47
C TYR A 6 9.58 3.48 -44.11
N PRO A 7 8.67 2.94 -44.95
CA PRO A 7 7.27 3.35 -44.98
C PRO A 7 6.31 2.34 -44.31
N TYR A 8 5.17 2.91 -43.93
CA TYR A 8 3.89 2.22 -43.69
C TYR A 8 3.33 1.65 -45.00
N PHE A 9 2.67 0.48 -44.94
CA PHE A 9 1.59 0.12 -45.86
C PHE A 9 0.44 -0.61 -45.11
N PRO A 10 -0.83 -0.32 -45.47
CA PRO A 10 -2.04 -0.95 -44.94
C PRO A 10 -2.65 -1.97 -45.92
N THR A 11 -3.56 -2.83 -45.46
CA THR A 11 -4.75 -3.30 -46.21
C THR A 11 -5.71 -4.04 -45.29
N GLY A 12 -7.01 -3.92 -45.56
CA GLY A 12 -8.08 -4.67 -44.90
C GLY A 12 -8.93 -5.49 -45.89
N TYR A 13 -9.83 -6.27 -45.27
CA TYR A 13 -11.21 -6.60 -45.65
C TYR A 13 -11.60 -7.70 -46.70
N TRP A 14 -12.54 -8.54 -46.20
CA TRP A 14 -13.67 -9.31 -46.81
C TRP A 14 -13.40 -10.63 -47.58
N PRO A 15 -14.40 -11.55 -47.77
CA PRO A 15 -15.70 -11.77 -47.08
C PRO A 15 -16.10 -13.26 -46.80
N GLY A 16 -17.19 -13.44 -46.00
CA GLY A 16 -18.38 -14.28 -46.27
C GLY A 16 -18.30 -15.81 -46.41
N GLU A 17 -19.08 -16.53 -45.59
CA GLU A 17 -20.22 -17.41 -45.98
C GLU A 17 -20.49 -18.55 -44.98
N THR A 18 -21.74 -18.63 -44.54
CA THR A 18 -22.40 -19.80 -43.94
C THR A 18 -22.77 -20.81 -45.04
N PRO A 19 -22.95 -22.10 -44.68
CA PRO A 19 -24.32 -22.62 -44.78
C PRO A 19 -24.74 -23.54 -43.62
N SER A 20 -26.04 -23.51 -43.37
CA SER A 20 -26.85 -24.47 -42.63
C SER A 20 -26.98 -25.81 -43.36
N TYR A 21 -27.01 -26.93 -42.63
CA TYR A 21 -27.88 -28.06 -42.94
C TYR A 21 -28.32 -28.78 -41.66
N SER A 22 -29.46 -29.42 -41.79
CA SER A 22 -30.46 -29.78 -40.78
C SER A 22 -30.56 -31.30 -40.55
N GLN A 23 -31.24 -31.67 -39.45
CA GLN A 23 -32.02 -32.92 -39.23
C GLN A 23 -31.21 -34.23 -39.05
N ALA A 24 -31.61 -35.24 -38.26
CA ALA A 24 -32.71 -35.45 -37.31
C ALA A 24 -32.53 -36.83 -36.60
N PHE A 25 -33.40 -37.11 -35.60
CA PHE A 25 -33.77 -38.41 -34.99
C PHE A 25 -32.70 -39.11 -34.10
N ALA A 26 -33.00 -39.81 -33.01
CA ALA A 26 -34.18 -40.04 -32.17
C ALA A 26 -33.74 -40.86 -30.94
N ASN A 27 -34.64 -40.98 -29.96
CA ASN A 27 -34.77 -42.06 -28.97
C ASN A 27 -34.09 -41.94 -27.59
N VAL A 28 -34.90 -41.38 -26.70
CA VAL A 28 -35.13 -41.77 -25.29
C VAL A 28 -35.63 -43.24 -25.23
N PRO A 29 -35.29 -44.02 -24.17
CA PRO A 29 -36.24 -44.28 -23.06
C PRO A 29 -35.55 -44.12 -21.68
N GLN A 30 -36.04 -43.25 -20.79
CA GLN A 30 -36.96 -43.56 -19.68
C GLN A 30 -36.81 -44.96 -19.06
N SER A 31 -36.38 -44.97 -17.79
CA SER A 31 -37.04 -45.79 -16.77
C SER A 31 -37.09 -45.02 -15.44
N GLN A 32 -38.32 -44.88 -14.94
CA GLN A 32 -38.70 -44.43 -13.61
C GLN A 32 -38.75 -45.64 -12.67
N THR A 33 -38.47 -45.46 -11.38
CA THR A 33 -39.21 -46.07 -10.27
C THR A 33 -38.73 -45.40 -8.97
N VAL A 34 -39.53 -44.50 -8.38
CA VAL A 34 -40.61 -44.72 -7.39
C VAL A 34 -40.16 -44.29 -5.99
N SER A 35 -41.00 -43.42 -5.46
CA SER A 35 -41.08 -42.73 -4.18
C SER A 35 -41.04 -43.60 -2.93
N THR A 36 -40.54 -43.02 -1.83
CA THR A 36 -41.26 -43.03 -0.55
C THR A 36 -41.20 -41.66 0.12
N THR A 37 -42.36 -41.05 0.21
CA THR A 37 -42.73 -39.92 1.07
C THR A 37 -42.88 -40.40 2.51
N VAL A 38 -42.32 -39.65 3.47
CA VAL A 38 -42.87 -39.54 4.83
C VAL A 38 -42.86 -38.07 5.21
N ASP A 39 -44.07 -37.55 5.41
CA ASP A 39 -44.36 -36.25 6.00
C ASP A 39 -43.75 -36.11 7.40
N ASN A 40 -43.28 -34.91 7.72
CA ASN A 40 -43.58 -34.30 9.01
C ASN A 40 -43.43 -32.78 8.91
N SER A 41 -44.58 -32.13 8.95
CA SER A 41 -44.73 -30.70 9.16
C SER A 41 -44.52 -30.34 10.65
N MET A 42 -44.29 -29.05 10.90
CA MET A 42 -44.09 -28.38 12.19
C MET A 42 -42.64 -28.28 12.70
N ASN A 43 -41.97 -27.18 12.32
CA ASN A 43 -41.47 -26.20 13.29
C ASN A 43 -41.07 -24.90 12.59
N LEU A 44 -42.02 -23.98 12.55
CA LEU A 44 -41.84 -22.59 12.17
C LEU A 44 -41.59 -21.79 13.46
N MET A 45 -40.33 -21.49 13.78
CA MET A 45 -39.96 -20.45 14.74
C MET A 45 -38.51 -20.02 14.46
N GLY A 46 -38.35 -18.73 14.25
CA GLY A 46 -37.22 -18.13 13.55
C GLY A 46 -35.89 -18.27 14.26
N ARG A 47 -34.84 -18.49 13.46
CA ARG A 47 -33.49 -18.05 13.79
C ARG A 47 -33.08 -17.01 12.76
N LEU A 48 -33.18 -15.74 13.14
CA LEU A 48 -32.38 -14.68 12.54
C LEU A 48 -30.92 -15.14 12.56
N ILE A 49 -30.36 -15.38 11.38
CA ILE A 49 -28.93 -15.59 11.21
C ILE A 49 -28.26 -14.23 11.42
N ASP A 50 -27.70 -14.05 12.60
CA ASP A 50 -26.85 -12.93 12.95
C ASP A 50 -25.60 -12.93 12.05
N LYS A 51 -25.58 -12.03 11.06
CA LYS A 51 -24.44 -11.80 10.17
C LYS A 51 -23.38 -10.91 10.86
N THR A 52 -22.89 -11.31 12.03
CA THR A 52 -21.80 -10.57 12.68
C THR A 52 -20.62 -11.45 13.08
N LYS A 53 -19.43 -11.00 12.65
CA LYS A 53 -18.07 -11.42 13.03
C LYS A 53 -17.60 -12.81 12.56
N ARG A 54 -17.25 -12.91 11.28
CA ARG A 54 -16.16 -13.82 10.88
C ARG A 54 -14.86 -13.31 11.50
N THR A 55 -14.35 -13.98 12.52
CA THR A 55 -12.97 -13.79 12.98
C THR A 55 -12.04 -14.04 11.78
N PRO A 56 -11.12 -13.13 11.44
CA PRO A 56 -10.21 -13.37 10.32
C PRO A 56 -9.39 -14.63 10.63
N ALA A 57 -9.42 -15.60 9.71
CA ALA A 57 -8.60 -16.80 9.82
C ALA A 57 -7.13 -16.38 10.00
N ILE A 58 -6.50 -16.88 11.07
CA ILE A 58 -5.07 -16.65 11.31
C ILE A 58 -4.32 -17.36 10.18
N ARG A 59 -3.53 -16.58 9.43
CA ARG A 59 -2.77 -17.10 8.29
C ARG A 59 -1.57 -17.86 8.84
N THR A 60 -1.45 -19.11 8.43
CA THR A 60 -0.32 -19.96 8.81
C THR A 60 0.56 -20.16 7.58
N ILE A 61 1.85 -19.87 7.71
CA ILE A 61 2.82 -20.11 6.64
C ILE A 61 3.31 -21.54 6.81
N THR A 62 3.01 -22.38 5.85
CA THR A 62 3.45 -23.77 5.82
C THR A 62 4.52 -23.89 4.74
N ASN A 63 5.78 -24.09 5.14
CA ASN A 63 6.78 -24.66 4.24
C ASN A 63 6.55 -26.16 4.02
N GLU A 64 5.64 -26.75 4.80
CA GLU A 64 5.25 -28.14 4.70
C GLU A 64 4.33 -28.36 3.51
N LYS A 65 4.63 -29.42 2.77
CA LYS A 65 3.77 -29.96 1.71
C LYS A 65 2.39 -30.21 2.33
N PRO A 66 1.29 -29.73 1.74
CA PRO A 66 -0.04 -29.88 2.33
C PRO A 66 -0.33 -31.36 2.64
N PRO A 67 -0.89 -31.68 3.81
CA PRO A 67 -1.27 -33.04 4.15
C PRO A 67 -2.56 -33.39 3.41
N GLN A 68 -2.43 -33.80 2.15
CA GLN A 68 -3.38 -34.57 1.34
C GLN A 68 -2.74 -34.81 -0.03
N SER A 69 -3.18 -35.86 -0.72
CA SER A 69 -2.69 -36.45 -1.98
C SER A 69 -2.72 -35.54 -3.22
N ILE A 70 -2.32 -34.28 -3.07
CA ILE A 70 -2.30 -33.26 -4.12
C ILE A 70 -0.97 -33.38 -4.86
N VAL A 71 -1.06 -33.68 -6.16
CA VAL A 71 0.09 -33.64 -7.07
C VAL A 71 0.76 -32.25 -6.96
N PRO A 72 2.09 -32.15 -6.88
CA PRO A 72 2.76 -30.89 -6.59
C PRO A 72 2.38 -29.77 -7.57
N ILE A 73 2.13 -28.57 -7.03
CA ILE A 73 2.10 -27.33 -7.81
C ILE A 73 3.47 -27.17 -8.47
N ARG A 74 3.50 -27.02 -9.79
CA ARG A 74 4.75 -26.90 -10.57
C ARG A 74 4.91 -25.49 -11.12
N ILE A 75 6.10 -24.92 -10.98
CA ILE A 75 6.49 -23.70 -11.70
C ILE A 75 7.02 -24.17 -13.06
N LEU A 76 6.34 -23.80 -14.14
CA LEU A 76 6.76 -24.09 -15.51
C LEU A 76 7.80 -23.08 -15.99
N GLU A 77 7.57 -21.81 -15.70
CA GLU A 77 8.44 -20.70 -16.08
C GLU A 77 8.51 -19.69 -14.95
N LEU A 78 9.67 -19.08 -14.76
CA LEU A 78 9.88 -17.99 -13.83
C LEU A 78 10.97 -17.06 -14.38
N ASP A 79 10.62 -15.79 -14.54
CA ASP A 79 11.54 -14.73 -14.94
C ASP A 79 11.41 -13.56 -13.98
N ALA A 80 12.53 -12.92 -13.68
CA ALA A 80 12.59 -11.70 -12.89
C ALA A 80 13.70 -10.82 -13.48
N LYS A 81 13.38 -9.56 -13.76
CA LYS A 81 14.35 -8.60 -14.32
C LYS A 81 14.01 -7.17 -13.97
N ILE A 82 15.02 -6.32 -14.02
CA ILE A 82 14.82 -4.87 -14.09
C ILE A 82 15.15 -4.43 -15.51
N GLU A 83 14.29 -3.61 -16.12
CA GLU A 83 14.52 -3.07 -17.46
C GLU A 83 15.91 -2.43 -17.56
N ASN A 84 16.68 -2.83 -18.58
CA ASN A 84 18.03 -2.33 -18.80
C ASN A 84 18.01 -0.95 -19.47
N ARG A 85 17.57 0.05 -18.71
CA ARG A 85 17.57 1.46 -19.08
C ARG A 85 17.91 2.30 -17.85
N PRO A 86 18.44 3.51 -18.02
CA PRO A 86 18.71 4.39 -16.89
C PRO A 86 17.42 4.94 -16.27
N THR A 87 17.55 5.43 -15.03
CA THR A 87 16.53 6.28 -14.42
C THR A 87 16.39 7.57 -15.23
N ILE A 88 15.15 7.95 -15.52
CA ILE A 88 14.85 9.18 -16.26
C ILE A 88 14.62 10.31 -15.26
N ILE A 89 15.34 11.42 -15.40
CA ILE A 89 15.17 12.62 -14.61
C ILE A 89 14.31 13.62 -15.40
N ASP A 90 13.36 14.28 -14.73
CA ASP A 90 12.47 15.29 -15.31
C ASP A 90 12.39 16.53 -14.40
N GLU A 91 12.98 17.62 -14.90
CA GLU A 91 13.02 18.93 -14.26
C GLU A 91 12.00 19.92 -14.86
N LYS A 92 11.04 19.48 -15.68
CA LYS A 92 10.09 20.41 -16.33
C LYS A 92 9.21 21.16 -15.34
N ASN A 93 9.02 20.65 -14.13
CA ASN A 93 8.25 21.31 -13.10
C ASN A 93 9.15 22.21 -12.23
N PRO A 94 8.88 23.53 -12.13
CA PRO A 94 9.70 24.44 -11.34
C PRO A 94 9.58 24.23 -9.83
N ALA A 95 8.59 23.49 -9.33
CA ALA A 95 8.37 23.24 -7.91
C ALA A 95 8.98 21.92 -7.42
N VAL A 96 9.17 20.93 -8.31
CA VAL A 96 9.65 19.59 -7.92
C VAL A 96 10.60 19.00 -8.95
N LEU A 97 11.59 18.25 -8.47
CA LEU A 97 12.32 17.25 -9.23
C LEU A 97 11.48 15.98 -9.33
N LYS A 98 11.33 15.44 -10.54
CA LYS A 98 10.73 14.12 -10.76
C LYS A 98 11.79 13.17 -11.30
N TYR A 99 11.67 11.90 -10.95
CA TYR A 99 12.40 10.86 -11.65
C TYR A 99 11.57 9.60 -11.79
N ARG A 100 11.87 8.79 -12.81
CA ARG A 100 11.23 7.49 -13.05
C ARG A 100 12.29 6.40 -13.15
N THR A 101 12.22 5.44 -12.25
CA THR A 101 13.12 4.28 -12.29
C THR A 101 12.68 3.30 -13.38
N PRO A 102 13.57 2.42 -13.84
CA PRO A 102 13.20 1.28 -14.67
C PRO A 102 12.23 0.37 -13.93
N HIS A 103 11.42 -0.38 -14.68
CA HIS A 103 10.47 -1.31 -14.08
C HIS A 103 11.18 -2.58 -13.62
N PHE A 104 10.95 -2.97 -12.37
CA PHE A 104 11.09 -4.36 -11.93
C PHE A 104 9.89 -5.16 -12.46
N ARG A 105 10.17 -6.28 -13.11
CA ARG A 105 9.17 -7.19 -13.66
C ARG A 105 9.44 -8.59 -13.17
N SER A 106 8.41 -9.25 -12.67
CA SER A 106 8.44 -10.67 -12.33
C SER A 106 7.28 -11.38 -13.02
N THR A 107 7.54 -12.52 -13.64
CA THR A 107 6.53 -13.34 -14.30
C THR A 107 6.68 -14.80 -13.92
N ALA A 108 5.58 -15.48 -13.64
CA ALA A 108 5.57 -16.91 -13.39
C ALA A 108 4.43 -17.57 -14.14
N THR A 109 4.74 -18.71 -14.77
CA THR A 109 3.76 -19.64 -15.35
C THR A 109 3.73 -20.88 -14.47
N ILE A 110 2.55 -21.25 -13.98
CA ILE A 110 2.37 -22.26 -12.93
C ILE A 110 1.36 -23.28 -13.41
N LEU A 111 1.65 -24.56 -13.20
CA LEU A 111 0.72 -25.65 -13.40
C LEU A 111 0.14 -26.05 -12.04
N PHE A 112 -1.13 -25.74 -11.84
CA PHE A 112 -1.87 -26.04 -10.63
C PHE A 112 -2.64 -27.35 -10.77
N PRO A 113 -2.63 -28.23 -9.75
CA PRO A 113 -3.33 -29.52 -9.80
C PRO A 113 -4.85 -29.37 -9.87
N PRO A 114 -5.55 -30.47 -10.21
CA PRO A 114 -7.00 -30.58 -10.03
C PRO A 114 -7.46 -30.14 -8.64
N LEU A 115 -8.65 -29.55 -8.56
CA LEU A 115 -9.22 -28.96 -7.37
C LEU A 115 -10.47 -29.72 -6.94
N GLU A 116 -10.56 -30.02 -5.64
CA GLU A 116 -11.76 -30.59 -5.03
C GLU A 116 -12.91 -29.59 -4.99
N ASP A 117 -14.13 -30.09 -4.79
CA ASP A 117 -15.31 -29.23 -4.66
C ASP A 117 -15.16 -28.21 -3.53
N GLY A 118 -15.54 -26.98 -3.84
CA GLY A 118 -15.39 -25.83 -2.95
C GLY A 118 -13.95 -25.41 -2.64
N ALA A 119 -12.91 -26.00 -3.26
CA ALA A 119 -11.56 -25.48 -3.09
C ALA A 119 -11.48 -24.02 -3.60
N HIS A 120 -10.72 -23.18 -2.90
CA HIS A 120 -10.51 -21.79 -3.30
C HIS A 120 -9.08 -21.36 -2.99
N TRP A 121 -8.32 -21.06 -4.03
CA TRP A 121 -6.92 -20.71 -3.95
C TRP A 121 -6.63 -19.37 -4.62
N LYS A 122 -5.67 -18.62 -4.06
CA LYS A 122 -5.09 -17.43 -4.67
C LYS A 122 -3.62 -17.66 -4.93
N ILE A 123 -3.22 -17.49 -6.19
CA ILE A 123 -1.85 -17.66 -6.63
C ILE A 123 -1.33 -16.30 -7.05
N GLY A 124 -0.20 -15.84 -6.51
CA GLY A 124 0.26 -14.51 -6.85
C GLY A 124 1.48 -14.04 -6.07
N TRP A 125 1.75 -12.74 -6.22
CA TRP A 125 2.93 -12.09 -5.68
C TRP A 125 2.65 -11.38 -4.35
N ILE A 126 3.51 -11.63 -3.37
CA ILE A 126 3.61 -10.85 -2.13
C ILE A 126 4.95 -10.11 -2.18
N GLN A 127 4.97 -8.83 -1.85
CA GLN A 127 6.22 -8.05 -1.75
C GLN A 127 6.34 -7.43 -0.37
N SER A 128 7.59 -7.28 0.09
CA SER A 128 7.90 -6.50 1.27
C SER A 128 9.18 -5.70 1.11
N CYS A 129 9.21 -4.53 1.74
CA CYS A 129 10.40 -3.70 1.84
C CYS A 129 11.18 -4.08 3.11
N ARG A 130 12.47 -4.41 2.95
CA ARG A 130 13.39 -4.78 4.04
C ARG A 130 14.24 -3.63 4.54
N ARG A 131 14.59 -2.72 3.62
CA ARG A 131 15.43 -1.56 3.87
C ARG A 131 14.84 -0.39 3.10
N MET A 132 14.72 0.75 3.75
CA MET A 132 14.32 1.99 3.12
C MET A 132 15.21 3.14 3.56
N ASP A 133 16.19 3.45 2.72
CA ASP A 133 16.91 4.70 2.79
C ASP A 133 16.41 5.55 1.62
N PHE A 134 15.63 6.59 1.90
CA PHE A 134 15.22 7.54 0.87
C PHE A 134 15.39 8.95 1.42
N LEU A 135 16.55 9.55 1.11
CA LEU A 135 17.03 10.81 1.64
C LEU A 135 17.08 11.88 0.55
N ASN A 136 16.67 13.09 0.89
CA ASN A 136 16.82 14.28 0.07
C ASN A 136 17.60 15.32 0.88
N SER A 137 18.79 15.70 0.43
CA SER A 137 19.69 16.61 1.15
C SER A 137 19.57 18.03 0.63
N TYR A 138 19.64 19.00 1.52
CA TYR A 138 19.48 20.43 1.21
C TYR A 138 20.72 21.25 1.63
N GLY A 139 21.92 20.71 1.33
CA GLY A 139 23.20 21.26 1.77
C GLY A 139 23.31 21.28 3.30
N ASP A 140 23.87 22.37 3.83
CA ASP A 140 24.06 22.56 5.28
C ASP A 140 22.75 22.76 6.05
N CYS A 141 21.62 22.91 5.36
CA CYS A 141 20.32 23.08 6.00
C CYS A 141 19.79 21.79 6.62
N GLY A 142 20.25 20.62 6.17
CA GLY A 142 19.78 19.30 6.63
C GLY A 142 19.26 18.42 5.51
N TYR A 143 18.48 17.41 5.87
CA TYR A 143 17.90 16.45 4.91
C TYR A 143 16.48 16.03 5.30
N SER A 144 15.68 15.63 4.31
CA SER A 144 14.43 14.91 4.55
C SER A 144 14.60 13.42 4.28
N SER A 145 13.87 12.58 5.01
CA SER A 145 13.90 11.13 4.85
C SER A 145 12.49 10.54 4.88
N TRP A 146 12.21 9.64 3.94
CA TRP A 146 11.07 8.75 4.08
C TRP A 146 11.47 7.53 4.92
N GLU A 147 10.73 7.29 5.98
CA GLU A 147 11.06 6.29 6.98
C GLU A 147 9.88 5.38 7.30
N PHE A 148 10.20 4.16 7.72
CA PHE A 148 9.25 3.27 8.38
C PHE A 148 9.63 3.16 9.86
N PRO A 149 8.82 3.72 10.78
CA PRO A 149 9.14 3.68 12.22
C PRO A 149 9.43 2.27 12.73
N GLN A 150 8.75 1.24 12.21
CA GLN A 150 8.96 -0.14 12.64
C GLN A 150 10.22 -0.80 12.07
N LEU A 151 10.73 -0.34 10.91
CA LEU A 151 12.05 -0.79 10.44
C LEU A 151 13.15 -0.08 11.23
N VAL A 152 13.00 1.24 11.45
CA VAL A 152 13.97 2.06 12.18
C VAL A 152 14.11 1.59 13.63
N SER A 153 13.01 1.22 14.30
CA SER A 153 13.04 0.67 15.66
C SER A 153 13.49 -0.80 15.73
N GLY A 154 13.64 -1.48 14.59
CA GLY A 154 13.91 -2.91 14.52
C GLY A 154 12.75 -3.81 14.96
N GLN A 155 11.57 -3.25 15.22
CA GLN A 155 10.39 -4.02 15.65
C GLN A 155 9.93 -5.00 14.57
N ASN A 156 9.92 -4.56 13.32
CA ASN A 156 9.59 -5.39 12.18
C ASN A 156 10.83 -5.52 11.28
N PRO A 157 11.17 -6.73 10.81
CA PRO A 157 12.28 -6.91 9.88
C PRO A 157 11.93 -6.44 8.46
N MET A 158 10.63 -6.29 8.16
CA MET A 158 10.10 -5.98 6.83
C MET A 158 8.75 -5.26 6.96
N ILE A 159 8.39 -4.47 5.95
CA ILE A 159 7.08 -3.82 5.81
C ILE A 159 6.36 -4.40 4.60
N SER A 160 5.08 -4.74 4.76
CA SER A 160 4.23 -5.24 3.67
C SER A 160 4.11 -4.20 2.56
N ASP A 161 4.28 -4.59 1.30
CA ASP A 161 4.04 -3.70 0.15
C ASP A 161 2.72 -4.01 -0.56
N SER A 162 1.75 -4.48 0.22
CA SER A 162 0.42 -4.83 -0.26
C SER A 162 -0.34 -3.60 -0.79
N ASP A 163 -1.36 -3.86 -1.63
CA ASP A 163 -2.26 -2.85 -2.19
C ASP A 163 -3.15 -2.15 -1.16
N GLY A 164 -3.17 -2.67 0.08
CA GLY A 164 -3.99 -2.16 1.17
C GLY A 164 -5.42 -2.67 1.15
N ARG A 165 -5.81 -3.48 0.15
CA ARG A 165 -7.17 -4.00 -0.04
C ARG A 165 -7.20 -5.53 0.00
N ASN A 166 -6.27 -6.17 -0.68
CA ASN A 166 -6.14 -7.60 -0.87
C ASN A 166 -4.88 -8.15 -0.19
N TYR A 167 -4.68 -7.82 1.09
CA TYR A 167 -3.55 -8.39 1.85
C TYR A 167 -3.52 -9.91 1.72
N PRO A 168 -2.34 -10.52 1.58
CA PRO A 168 -1.01 -9.91 1.61
C PRO A 168 -0.47 -9.52 0.22
N PHE A 169 -1.29 -9.63 -0.82
CA PHE A 169 -0.81 -9.56 -2.19
C PHE A 169 -0.37 -8.15 -2.58
N TYR A 170 0.66 -8.11 -3.43
CA TYR A 170 1.14 -6.90 -4.09
C TYR A 170 0.13 -6.39 -5.12
N GLY A 171 -0.91 -7.12 -5.49
CA GLY A 171 -1.90 -6.57 -6.42
C GLY A 171 -3.15 -7.40 -6.48
N SER A 172 -3.99 -7.06 -7.44
CA SER A 172 -5.29 -7.71 -7.61
C SER A 172 -5.65 -7.93 -9.08
N LYS A 173 -4.74 -7.60 -10.01
CA LYS A 173 -4.97 -7.73 -11.45
C LYS A 173 -4.09 -8.86 -11.96
N SER A 174 -3.03 -8.56 -12.70
CA SER A 174 -2.12 -9.58 -13.20
C SER A 174 -1.27 -10.20 -12.09
N GLU A 175 -1.19 -9.55 -10.93
CA GLU A 175 -0.32 -9.99 -9.83
C GLU A 175 -0.88 -11.21 -9.09
N VAL A 176 -2.18 -11.49 -9.24
CA VAL A 176 -2.90 -12.56 -8.54
C VAL A 176 -3.92 -13.21 -9.46
N SER A 177 -4.03 -14.53 -9.38
CA SER A 177 -5.08 -15.32 -10.02
C SER A 177 -5.84 -16.09 -8.95
N GLU A 178 -7.16 -16.17 -9.10
CA GLU A 178 -8.04 -16.95 -8.24
C GLU A 178 -8.44 -18.25 -8.94
N LEU A 179 -8.38 -19.36 -8.21
CA LEU A 179 -8.80 -20.68 -8.68
C LEU A 179 -9.91 -21.22 -7.80
N HIS A 180 -10.91 -21.79 -8.43
CA HIS A 180 -12.06 -22.38 -7.77
C HIS A 180 -12.18 -23.84 -8.18
N GLY A 181 -12.47 -24.70 -7.21
CA GLY A 181 -12.90 -26.06 -7.46
C GLY A 181 -14.43 -26.16 -7.56
N PRO A 182 -14.94 -27.29 -8.08
CA PRO A 182 -14.17 -28.45 -8.52
C PRO A 182 -13.52 -28.21 -9.89
N SER A 183 -12.35 -28.81 -10.11
CA SER A 183 -11.66 -28.84 -11.41
C SER A 183 -10.96 -30.18 -11.55
N LEU A 184 -11.20 -30.90 -12.65
CA LEU A 184 -10.64 -32.24 -12.88
C LEU A 184 -9.28 -32.18 -13.60
N ASP A 185 -9.00 -31.09 -14.27
CA ASP A 185 -7.81 -30.90 -15.09
C ASP A 185 -6.76 -30.03 -14.38
N TYR A 186 -5.52 -30.14 -14.85
CA TYR A 186 -4.49 -29.18 -14.47
C TYR A 186 -4.77 -27.82 -15.08
N GLN A 187 -4.56 -26.77 -14.29
CA GLN A 187 -4.75 -25.39 -14.71
C GLN A 187 -3.41 -24.70 -14.89
N THR A 188 -3.18 -24.13 -16.08
CA THR A 188 -1.99 -23.31 -16.35
C THR A 188 -2.31 -21.84 -16.09
N ILE A 189 -1.54 -21.21 -15.22
CA ILE A 189 -1.81 -19.86 -14.72
C ILE A 189 -0.58 -19.01 -14.92
N LYS A 190 -0.78 -17.78 -15.39
CA LYS A 190 0.27 -16.78 -15.51
C LYS A 190 0.01 -15.62 -14.57
N VAL A 191 0.97 -15.30 -13.72
CA VAL A 191 0.94 -14.11 -12.85
C VAL A 191 2.14 -13.21 -13.16
N ILE A 192 1.89 -11.90 -13.18
CA ILE A 192 2.84 -10.86 -13.58
C ILE A 192 2.80 -9.74 -12.57
N MET A 193 3.97 -9.40 -12.03
CA MET A 193 4.21 -8.24 -11.19
C MET A 193 4.98 -7.18 -11.95
N ASN A 194 4.60 -5.92 -11.77
CA ASN A 194 5.32 -4.78 -12.29
C ASN A 194 5.42 -3.71 -11.20
N ASP A 195 6.63 -3.23 -10.95
CA ASP A 195 6.92 -2.22 -9.93
C ASP A 195 7.93 -1.19 -10.46
N ASN A 196 7.75 0.07 -10.10
CA ASN A 196 8.68 1.15 -10.39
C ASN A 196 8.45 2.33 -9.45
N PHE A 197 9.50 3.13 -9.24
CA PHE A 197 9.41 4.33 -8.43
C PHE A 197 9.24 5.56 -9.33
N TYR A 198 8.28 6.39 -8.97
CA TYR A 198 7.99 7.67 -9.63
C TYR A 198 7.68 8.78 -8.62
N PRO A 199 8.64 9.18 -7.76
CA PRO A 199 8.40 10.18 -6.75
C PRO A 199 8.53 11.61 -7.29
N HIS A 200 7.98 12.55 -6.50
CA HIS A 200 8.17 13.98 -6.66
C HIS A 200 8.92 14.51 -5.43
N ILE A 201 9.99 15.27 -5.66
CA ILE A 201 10.85 15.80 -4.60
C ILE A 201 10.85 17.32 -4.69
N THR A 202 10.55 18.00 -3.60
CA THR A 202 10.55 19.46 -3.57
C THR A 202 11.97 19.99 -3.71
N TRP A 203 12.14 21.04 -4.50
CA TRP A 203 13.41 21.77 -4.57
C TRP A 203 13.76 22.47 -3.26
N ASP A 204 12.73 22.83 -2.48
CA ASP A 204 12.88 23.47 -1.19
C ASP A 204 12.75 22.48 -0.03
N ILE A 205 13.24 22.88 1.14
CA ILE A 205 13.06 22.21 2.42
C ILE A 205 11.56 21.98 2.65
N PRO A 206 11.11 20.76 3.02
CA PRO A 206 9.68 20.46 3.07
C PRO A 206 8.85 21.29 4.06
N THR A 207 9.49 21.86 5.10
CA THR A 207 8.87 22.71 6.11
C THR A 207 8.98 24.21 5.80
N SER A 208 9.66 24.57 4.71
CA SER A 208 9.83 25.97 4.29
C SER A 208 8.66 26.48 3.46
N ASN A 209 8.37 27.78 3.62
CA ASN A 209 7.44 28.52 2.77
C ASN A 209 8.15 29.48 1.78
N GLU A 210 9.48 29.49 1.75
CA GLU A 210 10.30 30.43 0.97
C GLU A 210 10.40 30.07 -0.52
N ARG A 211 10.14 28.80 -0.87
CA ARG A 211 10.22 28.26 -2.24
C ARG A 211 11.60 28.43 -2.88
N LEU A 212 12.66 28.30 -2.07
CA LEU A 212 14.04 28.39 -2.54
C LEU A 212 14.52 27.07 -3.14
N LEU A 213 15.43 27.16 -4.11
CA LEU A 213 16.11 25.98 -4.67
C LEU A 213 17.25 25.59 -3.71
N ARG A 214 17.02 24.58 -2.87
CA ARG A 214 18.00 24.14 -1.86
C ARG A 214 18.37 22.67 -1.97
N LEU A 215 17.64 21.87 -2.74
CA LEU A 215 17.95 20.47 -2.96
C LEU A 215 19.34 20.32 -3.59
N THR A 216 20.15 19.44 -3.00
CA THR A 216 21.56 19.21 -3.40
C THR A 216 21.84 17.76 -3.74
N ASN A 217 21.10 16.82 -3.16
CA ASN A 217 21.29 15.40 -3.42
C ASN A 217 20.00 14.62 -3.15
N VAL A 218 19.76 13.58 -3.95
CA VAL A 218 18.71 12.59 -3.70
C VAL A 218 19.36 11.22 -3.69
N LYS A 219 19.16 10.49 -2.60
CA LYS A 219 19.66 9.13 -2.42
C LYS A 219 18.53 8.19 -2.11
N ARG A 220 18.42 7.11 -2.87
CA ARG A 220 17.47 6.02 -2.60
C ARG A 220 18.19 4.69 -2.65
N HIS A 221 18.13 3.97 -1.54
CA HIS A 221 18.59 2.59 -1.42
C HIS A 221 17.50 1.79 -0.73
N GLN A 222 16.83 0.94 -1.51
CA GLN A 222 15.77 0.07 -1.01
C GLN A 222 16.03 -1.38 -1.40
N SER A 223 15.70 -2.31 -0.52
CA SER A 223 15.78 -3.75 -0.81
C SER A 223 14.47 -4.43 -0.50
N PHE A 224 14.14 -5.44 -1.29
CA PHE A 224 12.86 -6.10 -1.29
C PHE A 224 13.00 -7.62 -1.33
N TYR A 225 12.03 -8.28 -0.72
CA TYR A 225 11.70 -9.66 -1.06
C TYR A 225 10.33 -9.71 -1.72
N THR A 226 10.27 -10.51 -2.79
CA THR A 226 9.05 -10.80 -3.53
C THR A 226 8.86 -12.31 -3.56
N TRP A 227 7.71 -12.78 -3.06
CA TRP A 227 7.37 -14.20 -2.99
C TRP A 227 6.28 -14.52 -4.01
N LEU A 228 6.50 -15.58 -4.78
CA LEU A 228 5.43 -16.29 -5.45
C LEU A 228 4.79 -17.26 -4.46
N VAL A 229 3.48 -17.15 -4.26
CA VAL A 229 2.77 -17.98 -3.29
C VAL A 229 1.50 -18.62 -3.86
N ALA A 230 1.11 -19.73 -3.24
CA ALA A 230 -0.23 -20.29 -3.33
C ALA A 230 -0.90 -20.20 -1.94
N MET A 231 -2.04 -19.51 -1.86
CA MET A 231 -2.78 -19.31 -0.62
C MET A 231 -4.14 -20.01 -0.67
N ASN A 232 -4.42 -20.90 0.28
CA ASN A 232 -5.76 -21.43 0.47
C ASN A 232 -6.61 -20.35 1.14
N VAL A 233 -7.65 -19.88 0.47
CA VAL A 233 -8.47 -18.76 0.96
C VAL A 233 -9.32 -19.17 2.16
N LYS A 234 -9.74 -20.43 2.23
CA LYS A 234 -10.57 -20.94 3.32
C LYS A 234 -9.78 -21.09 4.62
N THR A 235 -8.60 -21.69 4.56
CA THR A 235 -7.76 -21.94 5.77
C THR A 235 -6.83 -20.78 6.09
N GLY A 236 -6.53 -19.92 5.11
CA GLY A 236 -5.50 -18.90 5.23
C GLY A 236 -4.07 -19.43 5.14
N SER A 237 -3.89 -20.72 4.82
CA SER A 237 -2.57 -21.34 4.67
C SER A 237 -1.85 -20.79 3.45
N ILE A 238 -0.58 -20.44 3.60
CA ILE A 238 0.26 -19.92 2.52
C ILE A 238 1.42 -20.88 2.28
N LEU A 239 1.55 -21.32 1.03
CA LEU A 239 2.69 -22.06 0.52
C LEU A 239 3.58 -21.13 -0.30
N VAL A 240 4.86 -21.02 0.07
CA VAL A 240 5.86 -20.25 -0.68
C VAL A 240 6.42 -21.12 -1.80
N LEU A 241 6.16 -20.73 -3.04
CA LEU A 241 6.64 -21.44 -4.23
C LEU A 241 8.05 -20.99 -4.61
N LYS A 242 8.29 -19.67 -4.67
CA LYS A 242 9.61 -19.11 -4.94
C LYS A 242 9.82 -17.74 -4.30
N THR A 243 11.08 -17.38 -4.03
CA THR A 243 11.48 -16.08 -3.50
C THR A 243 12.43 -15.38 -4.48
N ILE A 244 12.22 -14.09 -4.70
CA ILE A 244 13.07 -13.19 -5.47
C ILE A 244 13.59 -12.11 -4.54
N SER A 245 14.90 -11.84 -4.59
CA SER A 245 15.56 -10.73 -3.91
C SER A 245 15.89 -9.67 -4.93
N TRP A 246 15.56 -8.41 -4.66
CA TRP A 246 15.92 -7.31 -5.55
C TRP A 246 16.11 -6.02 -4.78
N GLN A 247 16.79 -5.07 -5.40
CA GLN A 247 17.11 -3.79 -4.78
C GLN A 247 17.06 -2.66 -5.80
N MET A 248 16.83 -1.46 -5.30
CA MET A 248 16.92 -0.21 -6.06
C MET A 248 17.97 0.67 -5.41
N ASN A 249 18.97 1.06 -6.18
CA ASN A 249 20.03 1.99 -5.80
C ASN A 249 20.01 3.17 -6.77
N LEU A 250 19.88 4.38 -6.24
CA LEU A 250 19.79 5.60 -7.00
C LEU A 250 20.48 6.72 -6.23
N GLU A 251 21.29 7.50 -6.95
CA GLU A 251 21.86 8.74 -6.44
C GLU A 251 21.84 9.80 -7.54
N ILE A 252 21.27 10.96 -7.21
CA ILE A 252 21.16 12.12 -8.09
C ILE A 252 21.85 13.28 -7.41
N ASN A 253 22.88 13.84 -8.05
CA ASN A 253 23.44 15.13 -7.65
C ASN A 253 22.52 16.24 -8.11
N VAL A 254 22.38 17.30 -7.33
CA VAL A 254 21.65 18.50 -7.72
C VAL A 254 22.50 19.73 -7.46
N ASP A 255 22.73 20.53 -8.50
CA ASP A 255 23.29 21.88 -8.37
C ASP A 255 22.14 22.91 -8.52
N PRO A 256 21.66 23.50 -7.41
CA PRO A 256 20.55 24.43 -7.46
C PRO A 256 20.88 25.76 -8.17
N THR A 257 22.17 26.05 -8.42
CA THR A 257 22.61 27.27 -9.12
C THR A 257 22.44 27.18 -10.63
N GLN A 258 22.31 25.97 -11.19
CA GLN A 258 22.10 25.77 -12.62
C GLN A 258 20.69 26.14 -13.05
N ALA A 259 20.54 26.39 -14.36
CA ALA A 259 19.25 26.59 -14.99
C ALA A 259 18.38 25.31 -14.91
N GLN A 260 17.07 25.51 -14.98
CA GLN A 260 16.11 24.40 -15.00
C GLN A 260 16.36 23.48 -16.19
N GLY A 261 16.41 22.17 -15.94
CA GLY A 261 16.74 21.17 -16.96
C GLY A 261 18.22 20.80 -17.01
N SER A 262 19.05 21.40 -16.15
CA SER A 262 20.48 21.10 -16.05
C SER A 262 20.98 21.06 -14.60
N ARG A 263 20.07 20.98 -13.61
CA ARG A 263 20.44 20.95 -12.19
C ARG A 263 20.81 19.54 -11.74
N ALA A 264 20.10 18.55 -12.23
CA ALA A 264 20.13 17.19 -11.70
C ALA A 264 20.91 16.23 -12.61
N ILE A 265 21.85 15.49 -12.02
CA ILE A 265 22.68 14.50 -12.71
C ILE A 265 22.58 13.17 -11.99
N LEU A 266 22.23 12.11 -12.73
CA LEU A 266 22.28 10.74 -12.23
C LEU A 266 23.74 10.31 -12.05
N ILE A 267 24.16 10.01 -10.81
CA ILE A 267 25.53 9.58 -10.50
C ILE A 267 25.61 8.07 -10.24
N SER A 268 24.53 7.46 -9.74
CA SER A 268 24.48 6.00 -9.57
C SER A 268 24.60 5.29 -10.91
N ASP A 269 24.99 4.01 -10.86
CA ASP A 269 25.10 3.16 -12.05
C ASP A 269 23.80 3.23 -12.89
N PRO A 270 23.89 3.64 -14.17
CA PRO A 270 22.73 3.67 -15.05
C PRO A 270 22.17 2.26 -15.35
N ALA A 271 22.96 1.20 -15.16
CA ALA A 271 22.51 -0.19 -15.26
C ALA A 271 22.06 -0.72 -13.88
N PRO A 272 20.77 -1.02 -13.69
CA PRO A 272 20.28 -1.55 -12.42
C PRO A 272 20.83 -2.96 -12.13
N SER A 273 21.16 -3.22 -10.86
CA SER A 273 21.46 -4.58 -10.40
C SER A 273 20.27 -5.51 -10.66
N GLN A 274 20.49 -6.57 -11.45
CA GLN A 274 19.42 -7.50 -11.78
C GLN A 274 18.96 -8.30 -10.54
N PRO A 275 17.68 -8.66 -10.46
CA PRO A 275 17.12 -9.39 -9.33
C PRO A 275 17.64 -10.83 -9.28
N GLU A 276 17.70 -11.39 -8.07
CA GLU A 276 18.14 -12.76 -7.84
C GLU A 276 16.94 -13.66 -7.50
N ILE A 277 16.71 -14.69 -8.32
CA ILE A 277 15.80 -15.78 -7.97
C ILE A 277 16.53 -16.71 -7.00
N LEU A 278 16.12 -16.70 -5.73
CA LEU A 278 16.86 -17.39 -4.68
C LEU A 278 16.78 -18.91 -4.80
N LYS A 279 17.90 -19.60 -4.54
CA LYS A 279 17.93 -21.07 -4.51
C LYS A 279 17.00 -21.64 -3.44
N GLN A 280 16.99 -21.03 -2.26
CA GLN A 280 16.14 -21.40 -1.12
C GLN A 280 15.12 -20.31 -0.81
N ASN A 281 13.92 -20.73 -0.43
CA ASN A 281 12.84 -19.80 -0.10
C ASN A 281 13.04 -19.19 1.29
N ILE A 282 12.76 -17.89 1.38
CA ILE A 282 12.73 -17.18 2.66
C ILE A 282 11.32 -17.26 3.22
N ARG A 283 11.20 -17.57 4.51
CA ARG A 283 9.91 -17.55 5.20
C ARG A 283 9.36 -16.13 5.26
N ILE A 284 8.07 -15.98 4.95
CA ILE A 284 7.39 -14.68 5.05
C ILE A 284 7.23 -14.30 6.54
N PRO A 285 7.65 -13.13 7.00
CA PRO A 285 7.36 -12.69 8.36
C PRO A 285 5.87 -12.35 8.54
N THR A 286 5.31 -12.58 9.73
CA THR A 286 3.89 -12.29 10.01
C THR A 286 3.54 -10.81 9.75
N CYS A 287 4.46 -9.88 10.00
CA CYS A 287 4.25 -8.44 9.75
C CYS A 287 4.01 -8.09 8.27
N VAL A 288 4.42 -8.96 7.33
CA VAL A 288 4.16 -8.77 5.89
C VAL A 288 2.72 -9.18 5.53
N LEU A 289 2.12 -10.06 6.32
CA LEU A 289 0.82 -10.66 6.00
C LEU A 289 -0.38 -9.77 6.33
N TYR A 290 -0.18 -8.72 7.12
CA TYR A 290 -1.25 -7.92 7.69
C TYR A 290 -0.96 -6.42 7.55
N PRO A 291 -1.98 -5.56 7.68
CA PRO A 291 -1.78 -4.13 7.74
C PRO A 291 -0.82 -3.72 8.88
N PRO A 292 -0.13 -2.58 8.74
CA PRO A 292 -0.20 -1.63 7.61
C PRO A 292 0.73 -2.00 6.44
N ASN A 293 0.38 -1.54 5.24
CA ASN A 293 1.28 -1.56 4.08
C ASN A 293 2.22 -0.35 4.10
N ALA A 294 3.23 -0.40 3.24
CA ALA A 294 4.26 0.62 3.08
C ALA A 294 3.67 2.03 2.97
N ASN A 295 2.76 2.26 2.02
CA ASN A 295 2.12 3.56 1.83
C ASN A 295 1.32 4.07 3.05
N SER A 296 0.86 3.17 3.93
CA SER A 296 0.15 3.54 5.16
C SER A 296 1.07 3.70 6.38
N ALA A 297 2.25 3.08 6.34
CA ALA A 297 3.21 3.05 7.44
C ALA A 297 4.30 4.11 7.32
N GLN A 298 4.62 4.55 6.10
CA GLN A 298 5.69 5.52 5.86
C GLN A 298 5.39 6.90 6.45
N ILE A 299 6.46 7.58 6.86
CA ILE A 299 6.46 8.98 7.30
C ILE A 299 7.52 9.77 6.54
N LEU A 300 7.31 11.07 6.37
CA LEU A 300 8.36 12.00 5.93
C LEU A 300 8.87 12.77 7.13
N VAL A 301 10.16 12.69 7.39
CA VAL A 301 10.83 13.38 8.48
C VAL A 301 11.78 14.41 7.91
N TRP A 302 11.79 15.60 8.49
CA TRP A 302 12.81 16.62 8.27
C TRP A 302 13.83 16.55 9.41
N HIS A 303 15.10 16.42 9.04
CA HIS A 303 16.24 16.40 9.96
C HIS A 303 17.06 17.67 9.72
N PRO A 304 16.90 18.71 10.56
CA PRO A 304 17.64 19.95 10.41
C PRO A 304 19.14 19.73 10.53
N GLY A 305 19.91 20.43 9.70
CA GLY A 305 21.36 20.51 9.84
C GLY A 305 21.74 21.17 11.15
N CYS A 306 22.88 20.76 11.70
CA CYS A 306 23.48 21.38 12.87
C CYS A 306 24.72 22.13 12.43
N ARG A 307 24.69 23.46 12.52
CA ARG A 307 25.89 24.28 12.31
C ARG A 307 26.75 24.24 13.57
N VAL A 308 28.07 24.32 13.37
CA VAL A 308 29.04 24.36 14.48
C VAL A 308 28.69 25.52 15.42
N GLY A 309 28.40 25.21 16.69
CA GLY A 309 28.02 26.19 17.71
C GLY A 309 26.51 26.42 17.89
N GLU A 310 25.66 25.81 17.07
CA GLU A 310 24.20 25.85 17.25
C GLU A 310 23.69 24.60 18.00
N ILE A 311 22.62 24.78 18.78
CA ILE A 311 21.92 23.65 19.41
C ILE A 311 21.25 22.84 18.29
N SER A 312 21.55 21.54 18.24
CA SER A 312 20.91 20.61 17.31
C SER A 312 19.38 20.68 17.45
N LYS A 313 18.70 21.05 16.36
CA LYS A 313 17.24 21.07 16.32
C LYS A 313 16.73 19.64 16.19
N GLN A 314 15.62 19.36 16.88
CA GLN A 314 14.98 18.05 16.83
C GLN A 314 14.35 17.79 15.45
N PRO A 315 14.35 16.55 14.95
CA PRO A 315 13.65 16.20 13.73
C PRO A 315 12.15 16.41 13.81
N GLU A 316 11.55 16.76 12.67
CA GLU A 316 10.14 17.12 12.54
C GLU A 316 9.42 16.16 11.58
N ILE A 317 8.28 15.61 11.99
CA ILE A 317 7.43 14.82 11.10
C ILE A 317 6.65 15.78 10.19
N VAL A 318 7.08 15.85 8.93
CA VAL A 318 6.43 16.64 7.87
C VAL A 318 5.16 15.96 7.39
N VAL A 319 5.24 14.64 7.14
CA VAL A 319 4.09 13.84 6.72
C VAL A 319 3.90 12.69 7.72
N PRO A 320 2.80 12.69 8.51
CA PRO A 320 2.52 11.59 9.43
C PRO A 320 2.07 10.33 8.67
N PRO A 321 2.13 9.16 9.31
CA PRO A 321 1.67 7.94 8.67
C PRO A 321 0.15 7.95 8.59
N ARG A 322 -0.40 7.31 7.55
CA ARG A 322 -1.86 7.18 7.43
C ARG A 322 -2.42 6.28 8.54
N CYS A 323 -1.64 5.31 9.01
CA CYS A 323 -2.00 4.46 10.12
C CYS A 323 -1.32 4.93 11.42
N LEU A 324 -2.07 5.58 12.31
CA LEU A 324 -1.51 6.14 13.56
C LEU A 324 -1.06 5.08 14.58
N SER A 325 -1.51 3.82 14.44
CA SER A 325 -1.01 2.72 15.29
C SER A 325 0.50 2.48 15.13
N VAL A 326 1.08 2.94 14.02
CA VAL A 326 2.51 2.86 13.70
C VAL A 326 3.37 3.77 14.59
N LEU A 327 2.83 4.89 15.05
CA LEU A 327 3.60 5.87 15.83
C LEU A 327 3.73 5.50 17.31
N HIS A 328 2.83 4.69 17.87
CA HIS A 328 2.86 4.26 19.28
C HIS A 328 3.98 3.25 19.58
N GLN A 329 4.83 2.97 18.61
CA GLN A 329 5.77 1.85 18.62
C GLN A 329 7.24 2.30 18.61
N ASN A 330 7.50 3.62 18.63
CA ASN A 330 8.85 4.15 18.69
C ASN A 330 8.93 5.37 19.65
N PRO A 331 9.69 5.26 20.76
CA PRO A 331 9.79 6.34 21.74
C PRO A 331 10.39 7.64 21.17
N TYR A 332 11.14 7.55 20.08
CA TYR A 332 11.63 8.70 19.33
C TYR A 332 10.49 9.59 18.79
N TYR A 333 9.33 8.99 18.50
CA TYR A 333 8.15 9.68 17.98
C TYR A 333 7.05 9.90 19.04
N ASP A 334 7.26 9.49 20.30
CA ASP A 334 6.26 9.61 21.38
C ASP A 334 5.90 11.08 21.70
N HIS A 335 6.84 12.01 21.53
CA HIS A 335 6.57 13.44 21.71
C HIS A 335 5.51 13.95 20.72
N TYR A 336 5.48 13.42 19.50
CA TYR A 336 4.48 13.76 18.48
C TYR A 336 3.08 13.23 18.83
N ILE A 337 3.01 12.00 19.36
CA ILE A 337 1.75 11.42 19.87
C ILE A 337 1.15 12.38 20.91
N ARG A 338 1.95 12.81 21.90
CA ARG A 338 1.50 13.66 23.01
C ARG A 338 0.96 15.01 22.52
N HIS A 339 1.67 15.67 21.59
CA HIS A 339 1.23 16.96 21.05
C HIS A 339 -0.10 16.84 20.28
N LYS A 340 -0.28 15.86 19.39
CA LYS A 340 -1.55 15.71 18.66
C LYS A 340 -2.72 15.27 19.54
N THR A 341 -2.50 14.43 20.55
CA THR A 341 -3.56 14.12 21.53
C THR A 341 -3.99 15.36 22.31
N HIS A 342 -3.05 16.23 22.71
CA HIS A 342 -3.37 17.47 23.40
C HIS A 342 -4.09 18.49 22.49
N THR A 343 -3.65 18.67 21.23
CA THR A 343 -4.31 19.60 20.30
C THR A 343 -5.71 19.09 19.89
N SER A 344 -5.91 17.78 19.75
CA SER A 344 -7.24 17.22 19.46
C SER A 344 -8.20 17.29 20.65
N ILE A 345 -7.69 17.25 21.89
CA ILE A 345 -8.47 17.44 23.11
C ILE A 345 -8.79 18.92 23.33
N GLN A 346 -7.83 19.82 23.13
CA GLN A 346 -8.06 21.27 23.23
C GLN A 346 -8.99 21.80 22.13
N ASN A 347 -8.89 21.30 20.90
CA ASN A 347 -9.82 21.71 19.84
C ASN A 347 -11.24 21.19 20.06
N LYS A 348 -11.42 20.04 20.74
CA LYS A 348 -12.75 19.56 21.18
C LYS A 348 -13.31 20.34 22.38
N LEU A 349 -12.45 20.81 23.28
CA LEU A 349 -12.85 21.67 24.41
C LEU A 349 -13.19 23.09 23.93
N ASN A 350 -12.43 23.64 22.98
CA ASN A 350 -12.64 24.99 22.46
C ASN A 350 -13.78 25.08 21.43
N SER A 351 -14.19 23.96 20.81
CA SER A 351 -15.38 23.92 19.94
C SER A 351 -16.70 23.70 20.71
N GLY A 352 -16.65 23.55 22.04
CA GLY A 352 -17.79 23.26 22.89
C GLY A 352 -18.24 24.41 23.81
N SER A 353 -17.54 25.55 23.82
CA SER A 353 -17.83 26.64 24.76
C SER A 353 -17.91 28.00 24.07
N SER A 354 -19.07 28.28 23.48
CA SER A 354 -19.50 29.66 23.19
C SER A 354 -20.96 29.84 23.62
N SER A 355 -21.18 30.15 24.90
CA SER A 355 -22.40 30.81 25.37
C SER A 355 -22.19 31.45 26.76
N SER A 356 -22.22 32.78 26.76
CA SER A 356 -22.84 33.70 27.74
C SER A 356 -22.62 33.54 29.26
N SER A 357 -21.93 34.56 29.78
CA SER A 357 -22.29 35.46 30.91
C SER A 357 -22.39 34.95 32.36
N SER A 358 -21.60 35.62 33.20
CA SER A 358 -21.97 36.42 34.40
C SER A 358 -21.20 36.05 35.68
N SER A 359 -20.54 37.07 36.24
CA SER A 359 -19.95 37.13 37.59
C SER A 359 -21.06 37.04 38.65
N PRO A 360 -20.81 36.62 39.93
CA PRO A 360 -19.96 37.41 40.84
C PRO A 360 -19.14 36.64 41.91
N SER A 361 -18.12 37.37 42.41
CA SER A 361 -17.55 37.42 43.78
C SER A 361 -17.35 36.17 44.67
N SER A 362 -16.06 35.92 44.98
CA SER A 362 -15.43 35.67 46.31
C SER A 362 -16.06 34.69 47.32
N GLU A 363 -15.37 33.59 47.62
CA GLU A 363 -14.57 33.39 48.86
C GLU A 363 -14.16 31.90 49.06
N ASN A 364 -12.98 31.76 49.66
CA ASN A 364 -12.48 30.69 50.52
C ASN A 364 -11.89 29.36 49.99
N LYS A 365 -10.66 29.17 50.49
CA LYS A 365 -9.76 28.01 50.52
C LYS A 365 -10.42 26.77 51.14
N THR A 366 -10.09 25.58 50.63
CA THR A 366 -9.36 24.53 51.40
C THR A 366 -9.02 23.31 50.56
N ASN A 367 -7.86 22.72 50.87
CA ASN A 367 -7.35 21.45 50.39
C ASN A 367 -8.29 20.28 50.73
N CYS A 368 -8.40 19.28 49.86
CA CYS A 368 -8.19 17.89 50.29
C CYS A 368 -7.93 16.95 49.12
N SER A 369 -7.09 15.97 49.42
CA SER A 369 -6.50 14.93 48.59
C SER A 369 -7.34 13.65 48.53
N GLN A 370 -6.97 12.80 47.58
CA GLN A 370 -7.13 11.33 47.51
C GLN A 370 -8.29 10.73 46.68
N SER A 371 -7.85 10.03 45.62
CA SER A 371 -8.17 8.64 45.25
C SER A 371 -9.64 8.21 45.14
N SER A 372 -10.04 7.80 43.94
CA SER A 372 -10.50 6.41 43.72
C SER A 372 -10.70 6.06 42.24
N THR A 373 -10.27 4.85 41.92
CA THR A 373 -10.63 3.95 40.82
C THR A 373 -12.04 4.12 40.21
N THR A 374 -12.14 4.06 38.87
CA THR A 374 -13.23 3.30 38.22
C THR A 374 -12.90 2.91 36.77
N LYS A 375 -13.09 1.62 36.46
CA LYS A 375 -13.23 1.07 35.11
C LYS A 375 -14.49 1.65 34.47
N SER A 376 -14.43 2.08 33.21
CA SER A 376 -15.63 2.33 32.41
C SER A 376 -15.50 1.76 31.00
N TYR A 377 -16.32 0.74 30.74
CA TYR A 377 -16.79 0.35 29.41
C TYR A 377 -17.56 1.53 28.80
N CYS A 378 -17.23 1.93 27.57
CA CYS A 378 -18.10 2.79 26.77
C CYS A 378 -18.55 2.04 25.50
N ARG A 379 -19.77 1.49 25.57
CA ARG A 379 -20.63 1.28 24.41
C ARG A 379 -21.08 2.66 23.93
N LEU A 380 -20.82 2.99 22.66
CA LEU A 380 -21.42 4.15 22.01
C LEU A 380 -22.57 3.68 21.12
N ILE A 381 -23.78 4.04 21.54
CA ILE A 381 -25.03 3.96 20.80
C ILE A 381 -25.11 5.20 19.92
N PHE A 382 -25.30 5.03 18.61
CA PHE A 382 -25.58 6.13 17.69
C PHE A 382 -27.09 6.41 17.65
N PRO A 383 -27.55 7.65 17.84
CA PRO A 383 -28.86 8.05 17.36
C PRO A 383 -28.77 8.53 15.91
N GLN A 384 -29.62 7.98 15.05
CA GLN A 384 -29.96 8.56 13.76
C GLN A 384 -30.96 9.69 13.95
N VAL A 385 -30.70 10.85 13.33
CA VAL A 385 -31.76 11.77 12.92
C VAL A 385 -31.39 12.41 11.57
N SER A 386 -32.35 12.30 10.65
CA SER A 386 -32.50 12.88 9.33
C SER A 386 -32.81 14.39 9.35
N THR A 387 -32.40 15.16 8.34
CA THR A 387 -33.27 15.75 7.28
C THR A 387 -32.67 16.99 6.59
N SER A 388 -32.95 17.06 5.28
CA SER A 388 -33.37 18.23 4.47
C SER A 388 -32.40 19.34 4.04
N LYS A 389 -32.57 19.68 2.76
CA LYS A 389 -32.02 20.76 1.95
C LYS A 389 -32.71 22.11 2.22
N SER A 390 -31.97 23.22 2.16
CA SER A 390 -32.32 24.50 1.48
C SER A 390 -31.13 25.50 1.60
N SER A 391 -30.53 25.93 0.49
CA SER A 391 -30.66 27.23 -0.21
C SER A 391 -29.88 28.42 0.37
N SER A 392 -28.79 28.77 -0.34
CA SER A 392 -28.27 30.11 -0.73
C SER A 392 -28.26 31.30 0.25
N VAL A 393 -27.08 31.92 0.43
CA VAL A 393 -26.70 33.34 0.15
C VAL A 393 -25.19 33.53 0.48
N PRO A 394 -24.43 34.43 -0.21
CA PRO A 394 -22.97 34.38 -0.29
C PRO A 394 -22.27 35.39 0.63
N GLY A 395 -21.10 35.02 1.17
CA GLY A 395 -20.21 35.95 1.85
C GLY A 395 -19.01 35.26 2.49
N ASN A 396 -17.84 35.92 2.40
CA ASN A 396 -16.54 35.59 3.01
C ASN A 396 -15.63 34.60 2.27
N ARG A 397 -15.07 35.08 1.15
CA ARG A 397 -13.75 34.65 0.65
C ARG A 397 -12.67 35.29 1.51
N CYS A 398 -12.03 34.52 2.38
CA CYS A 398 -10.66 34.76 2.89
C CYS A 398 -10.10 33.62 3.77
N CYS A 399 -10.82 32.51 3.97
CA CYS A 399 -10.35 31.39 4.80
C CYS A 399 -10.15 30.05 4.06
N ASN A 400 -10.36 30.01 2.74
CA ASN A 400 -10.21 28.77 1.95
C ASN A 400 -8.81 28.60 1.32
N ASP A 401 -7.99 29.65 1.26
CA ASP A 401 -6.68 29.58 0.58
C ASP A 401 -5.59 28.90 1.44
N LEU A 402 -5.66 29.01 2.78
CA LEU A 402 -4.73 28.30 3.68
C LEU A 402 -4.99 26.79 3.75
N LYS A 403 -6.25 26.36 3.58
CA LYS A 403 -6.63 24.94 3.62
C LYS A 403 -6.24 24.23 2.31
N HIS A 404 -6.34 24.93 1.17
CA HIS A 404 -5.83 24.44 -0.11
C HIS A 404 -4.29 24.39 -0.15
N MET A 405 -3.57 25.32 0.48
CA MET A 405 -2.09 25.29 0.53
C MET A 405 -1.51 24.13 1.35
N LEU A 406 -2.11 23.78 2.48
CA LEU A 406 -1.65 22.64 3.30
C LEU A 406 -1.96 21.29 2.64
N ASP A 407 -3.08 21.20 1.92
CA ASP A 407 -3.43 20.00 1.13
C ASP A 407 -2.54 19.84 -0.11
N ASP A 408 -2.06 20.94 -0.71
CA ASP A 408 -1.13 20.90 -1.85
C ASP A 408 0.30 20.52 -1.43
N HIS A 409 0.81 20.96 -0.28
CA HIS A 409 2.10 20.48 0.24
C HIS A 409 2.05 18.98 0.60
N ALA A 410 0.95 18.49 1.16
CA ALA A 410 0.74 17.06 1.44
C ALA A 410 0.53 16.21 0.17
N ARG A 411 0.11 16.82 -0.95
CA ARG A 411 0.01 16.16 -2.27
C ARG A 411 1.33 16.20 -3.05
N LEU A 412 2.13 17.25 -2.89
CA LEU A 412 3.43 17.42 -3.57
C LEU A 412 4.54 16.62 -2.89
N ALA A 413 4.49 16.45 -1.56
CA ALA A 413 5.39 15.60 -0.79
C ALA A 413 4.87 14.15 -0.72
N GLN A 414 4.41 13.59 -1.84
CA GLN A 414 4.07 12.17 -1.92
C GLN A 414 5.27 11.39 -2.44
N GLY A 415 6.11 10.93 -1.51
CA GLY A 415 6.98 9.79 -1.74
C GLY A 415 6.12 8.53 -1.69
N VAL A 416 5.21 8.37 -2.63
CA VAL A 416 4.50 7.10 -2.74
C VAL A 416 5.56 6.08 -3.21
N ILE A 417 5.54 4.90 -2.62
CA ILE A 417 5.83 3.69 -3.39
C ILE A 417 4.61 3.56 -4.33
N VAL A 418 4.65 4.35 -5.42
CA VAL A 418 3.52 4.57 -6.34
C VAL A 418 3.21 3.25 -7.02
N ARG A 419 1.92 2.88 -6.99
CA ARG A 419 1.29 2.07 -8.03
C ARG A 419 0.75 2.95 -9.13
#